data_AF-A0A958LP66-F1
#
_entry.id   AF-A0A958LP66-F1
#
_cell.length_a   1.000
_cell.length_b   1.000
_cell.length_c   1.000
_cell.angle_alpha   90.00
_cell.angle_beta   90.00
_cell.angle_gamma   90.00
#
_symmetry.space_group_name_H-M   'P 1'
#
loop_
_entity.id
_entity.type
_entity.pdbx_description
1 polymer ?
#
loop_
_entity_poly.entity_id
_entity_poly.type
_entity_poly.pdbx_seq_one_letter_code
_entity_poly.pdbx_strand_id
1 'polypeptide(L)'
;MKNFQNFCILILFLAAPLAGASVSIEGVVRRQDNILLIQLAETGVEHQIFTRNPHVMDDLRSLETGDYLSGKGWVYGINGTVEMTTVEFVGLKKLLGIWRTPSWEVFDFKNFSRLDLYEPTNSKTLNVVQLRSLRYTVAPDGGHAWSILIVDSNSVDVGSLSVSQEAIRIDLFDPQTGDVAKTIQLKPFKW
;
A
#
# COMPACT_ATOMS: atom_id res chain seq x y z
N MET A 1 1.27 -73.28 30.68
CA MET A 1 0.94 -71.91 31.14
C MET A 1 1.77 -70.95 30.30
N LYS A 2 1.13 -70.18 29.40
CA LYS A 2 1.79 -69.24 28.48
C LYS A 2 1.63 -67.83 29.03
N ASN A 3 2.74 -67.15 29.32
CA ASN A 3 2.76 -65.75 29.74
C ASN A 3 2.65 -64.85 28.49
N PHE A 4 1.53 -64.15 28.35
CA PHE A 4 1.35 -63.06 27.38
C PHE A 4 1.56 -61.75 28.15
N GLN A 5 2.74 -61.15 28.01
CA GLN A 5 2.98 -59.78 28.45
C GLN A 5 2.41 -58.83 27.40
N ASN A 6 1.30 -58.18 27.76
CA ASN A 6 0.68 -57.13 26.97
C ASN A 6 1.60 -55.91 26.89
N PHE A 7 2.08 -55.60 25.69
CA PHE A 7 2.76 -54.36 25.37
C PHE A 7 1.69 -53.31 25.01
N CYS A 8 1.33 -52.45 25.96
CA CYS A 8 0.51 -51.27 25.67
C CYS A 8 1.35 -50.23 24.93
N ILE A 9 1.22 -50.17 23.60
CA ILE A 9 1.75 -49.08 22.79
C ILE A 9 0.85 -47.86 23.03
N LEU A 10 1.32 -46.92 23.84
CA LEU A 10 0.69 -45.62 24.03
C LEU A 10 0.98 -44.76 22.79
N ILE A 11 0.04 -44.68 21.85
CA ILE A 11 0.13 -43.79 20.69
C ILE A 11 -0.18 -42.36 21.16
N LEU A 12 0.87 -41.56 21.40
CA LEU A 12 0.74 -40.11 21.55
C LEU A 12 0.34 -39.51 20.18
N PHE A 13 -0.94 -39.21 20.00
CA PHE A 13 -1.38 -38.28 18.97
C PHE A 13 -0.95 -36.87 19.37
N LEU A 14 0.22 -36.44 18.87
CA LEU A 14 0.57 -35.02 18.81
C LEU A 14 -0.42 -34.34 17.86
N ALA A 15 -1.50 -33.78 18.43
CA ALA A 15 -2.34 -32.83 17.73
C ALA A 15 -1.50 -31.56 17.50
N ALA A 16 -0.84 -31.48 16.35
CA ALA A 16 -0.24 -30.24 15.91
C ALA A 16 -1.40 -29.23 15.73
N PRO A 17 -1.36 -28.06 16.39
CA PRO A 17 -2.32 -27.02 16.09
C PRO A 17 -2.14 -26.67 14.62
N LEU A 18 -3.23 -26.77 13.85
CA LEU A 18 -3.31 -26.21 12.51
C LEU A 18 -3.14 -24.70 12.66
N ALA A 19 -1.91 -24.23 12.62
CA ALA A 19 -1.63 -22.83 12.30
C ALA A 19 -2.24 -22.63 10.91
N GLY A 20 -3.33 -21.86 10.81
CA GLY A 20 -3.87 -21.54 9.50
C GLY A 20 -2.81 -20.78 8.68
N ALA A 21 -3.02 -20.69 7.38
CA ALA A 21 -2.17 -19.82 6.57
C ALA A 21 -2.68 -18.39 6.74
N SER A 22 -1.75 -17.43 6.85
CA SER A 22 -2.13 -16.04 6.61
C SER A 22 -2.62 -15.91 5.16
N VAL A 23 -3.67 -15.12 4.97
CA VAL A 23 -4.28 -14.86 3.65
C VAL A 23 -3.87 -13.48 3.15
N SER A 24 -3.91 -13.29 1.83
CA SER A 24 -3.83 -11.94 1.25
C SER A 24 -5.08 -11.17 1.64
N ILE A 25 -4.91 -9.93 2.07
CA ILE A 25 -5.98 -9.04 2.48
C ILE A 25 -5.82 -7.75 1.69
N GLU A 26 -6.85 -7.45 0.93
CA GLU A 26 -6.89 -6.32 0.01
C GLU A 26 -8.23 -5.61 0.11
N GLY A 27 -8.23 -4.28 0.11
CA GLY A 27 -9.46 -3.53 0.25
C GLY A 27 -9.30 -2.04 0.49
N VAL A 28 -10.44 -1.37 0.60
CA VAL A 28 -10.51 0.09 0.84
C VAL A 28 -10.72 0.35 2.32
N VAL A 29 -9.92 1.25 2.87
CA VAL A 29 -9.97 1.68 4.26
C VAL A 29 -11.15 2.63 4.49
N ARG A 30 -11.82 2.45 5.64
CA ARG A 30 -12.82 3.37 6.17
C ARG A 30 -12.57 3.64 7.65
N ARG A 31 -12.77 4.88 8.07
CA ARG A 31 -12.74 5.27 9.47
C ARG A 31 -14.13 5.65 9.94
N GLN A 32 -14.56 5.08 11.05
CA GLN A 32 -15.81 5.40 11.72
C GLN A 32 -15.56 5.44 13.23
N ASP A 33 -15.79 6.58 13.88
CA ASP A 33 -15.77 6.72 15.34
C ASP A 33 -14.53 6.10 16.02
N ASN A 34 -13.34 6.34 15.45
CA ASN A 34 -12.02 5.79 15.84
C ASN A 34 -11.75 4.31 15.51
N ILE A 35 -12.70 3.61 14.90
CA ILE A 35 -12.50 2.25 14.40
C ILE A 35 -11.99 2.31 12.96
N LEU A 36 -10.96 1.52 12.67
CA LEU A 36 -10.47 1.29 11.32
C LEU A 36 -11.18 0.06 10.74
N LEU A 37 -11.85 0.26 9.62
CA LEU A 37 -12.53 -0.77 8.86
C LEU A 37 -11.83 -0.96 7.52
N ILE A 38 -11.91 -2.17 6.97
CA ILE A 38 -11.56 -2.49 5.59
C ILE A 38 -12.78 -3.05 4.89
N GLN A 39 -13.10 -2.50 3.73
CA GLN A 39 -14.01 -3.12 2.79
C GLN A 39 -13.20 -4.02 1.86
N LEU A 40 -13.29 -5.34 2.04
CA LEU A 40 -12.49 -6.30 1.28
C LEU A 40 -12.82 -6.24 -0.21
N ALA A 41 -11.80 -6.26 -1.06
CA ALA A 41 -11.96 -6.15 -2.51
C ALA A 41 -12.73 -7.35 -3.12
N GLU A 42 -12.53 -8.55 -2.57
CA GLU A 42 -13.15 -9.78 -3.07
C GLU A 42 -14.64 -9.87 -2.74
N THR A 43 -15.03 -9.52 -1.51
CA THR A 43 -16.40 -9.73 -1.01
C THR A 43 -17.22 -8.44 -0.97
N GLY A 44 -16.58 -7.28 -0.93
CA GLY A 44 -17.22 -5.99 -0.67
C GLY A 44 -17.73 -5.82 0.77
N VAL A 45 -17.48 -6.78 1.65
CA VAL A 45 -17.92 -6.77 3.06
C VAL A 45 -16.93 -5.98 3.91
N GLU A 46 -17.46 -5.26 4.89
CA GLU A 46 -16.67 -4.48 5.83
C GLU A 46 -16.27 -5.30 7.05
N HIS A 47 -15.00 -5.19 7.42
CA HIS A 47 -14.41 -5.84 8.59
C HIS A 47 -13.64 -4.84 9.43
N GLN A 48 -13.67 -5.01 10.75
CA GLN A 48 -12.81 -4.23 11.64
C GLN A 48 -11.37 -4.72 11.55
N ILE A 49 -10.43 -3.80 11.30
CA ILE A 49 -9.00 -4.10 11.30
C ILE A 49 -8.44 -3.93 12.70
N PHE A 50 -7.58 -4.87 13.11
CA PHE A 50 -6.66 -4.69 14.22
C PHE A 50 -5.31 -5.32 13.89
N THR A 51 -4.32 -5.09 14.73
CA THR A 51 -3.03 -5.76 14.66
C THR A 51 -2.40 -5.83 16.06
N ARG A 52 -1.56 -6.83 16.29
CA ARG A 52 -0.69 -6.91 17.47
C ARG A 52 0.70 -6.33 17.20
N ASN A 53 1.03 -6.04 15.95
CA ASN A 53 2.32 -5.49 15.56
C ASN A 53 2.26 -3.96 15.65
N PRO A 54 3.08 -3.31 16.51
CA PRO A 54 3.05 -1.85 16.66
C PRO A 54 3.43 -1.12 15.36
N HIS A 55 4.33 -1.65 14.54
CA HIS A 55 4.70 -1.02 13.26
C HIS A 55 3.53 -1.01 12.29
N VAL A 56 2.84 -2.14 12.13
CA VAL A 56 1.61 -2.24 11.33
C VAL A 56 0.55 -1.32 11.89
N MET A 57 0.44 -1.17 13.21
CA MET A 57 -0.52 -0.26 13.83
C MET A 57 -0.23 1.19 13.42
N ASP A 58 1.03 1.61 13.37
CA ASP A 58 1.41 2.95 12.95
C ASP A 58 1.15 3.19 11.45
N ASP A 59 1.41 2.18 10.61
CA ASP A 59 1.05 2.22 9.18
C ASP A 59 -0.47 2.30 8.97
N LEU A 60 -1.24 1.52 9.72
CA LEU A 60 -2.70 1.56 9.68
C LEU A 60 -3.25 2.90 10.18
N ARG A 61 -2.59 3.52 11.16
CA ARG A 61 -2.96 4.83 11.70
C ARG A 61 -2.75 5.98 10.73
N SER A 62 -1.81 5.87 9.79
CA SER A 62 -1.55 6.91 8.81
C SER A 62 -2.52 6.88 7.62
N LEU A 63 -3.27 5.79 7.43
CA LEU A 63 -4.28 5.65 6.37
C LEU A 63 -5.58 6.39 6.68
N GLU A 64 -6.22 6.92 5.65
CA GLU A 64 -7.48 7.65 5.72
C GLU A 64 -8.62 6.94 4.97
N THR A 65 -9.84 7.42 5.20
CA THR A 65 -11.02 6.89 4.50
C THR A 65 -10.88 7.05 2.98
N GLY A 66 -10.95 5.92 2.27
CA GLY A 66 -10.83 5.82 0.83
C GLY A 66 -9.44 5.46 0.33
N ASP A 67 -8.44 5.35 1.22
CA ASP A 67 -7.16 4.74 0.86
C ASP A 67 -7.33 3.24 0.60
N TYR A 68 -6.47 2.67 -0.23
CA TYR A 68 -6.40 1.23 -0.47
C TYR A 68 -5.29 0.61 0.38
N LEU A 69 -5.49 -0.62 0.80
CA LEU A 69 -4.55 -1.40 1.57
C LEU A 69 -4.41 -2.80 0.97
N SER A 70 -3.18 -3.29 0.88
CA SER A 70 -2.84 -4.68 0.57
C SER A 70 -1.81 -5.20 1.55
N GLY A 71 -2.00 -6.42 2.03
CA GLY A 71 -1.03 -7.07 2.90
C GLY A 71 -1.45 -8.48 3.29
N LYS A 72 -0.92 -8.98 4.40
CA LYS A 72 -1.22 -10.33 4.88
C LYS A 72 -1.83 -10.30 6.26
N GLY A 73 -2.75 -11.23 6.53
CA GLY A 73 -3.38 -11.32 7.83
C GLY A 73 -4.28 -12.52 7.99
N TRP A 74 -5.19 -12.40 8.96
CA TRP A 74 -6.14 -13.44 9.34
C TRP A 74 -7.54 -12.85 9.40
N VAL A 75 -8.50 -13.54 8.81
CA VAL A 75 -9.91 -13.16 8.85
C VAL A 75 -10.65 -14.05 9.84
N TYR A 76 -11.20 -13.47 10.90
CA TYR A 76 -11.92 -14.20 11.93
C TYR A 76 -13.43 -14.12 11.69
N GLY A 77 -14.01 -15.11 11.00
CA GLY A 77 -15.45 -15.19 10.76
C GLY A 77 -15.96 -14.24 9.65
N ILE A 78 -17.21 -14.43 9.22
CA ILE A 78 -17.77 -13.82 7.99
C ILE A 78 -18.02 -12.30 8.10
N ASN A 79 -18.40 -11.79 9.28
CA ASN A 79 -18.57 -10.36 9.55
C ASN A 79 -17.54 -9.85 10.57
N GLY A 80 -16.50 -10.64 10.83
CA GLY A 80 -15.68 -10.44 12.01
C GLY A 80 -14.46 -9.57 11.76
N THR A 81 -13.45 -9.76 12.59
CA THR A 81 -12.27 -8.92 12.62
C THR A 81 -11.19 -9.44 11.69
N VAL A 82 -10.40 -8.52 11.16
CA VAL A 82 -9.20 -8.79 10.37
C VAL A 82 -7.99 -8.43 11.22
N GLU A 83 -7.13 -9.41 11.50
CA GLU A 83 -5.81 -9.16 12.09
C GLU A 83 -4.78 -9.00 10.98
N MET A 84 -4.33 -7.76 10.77
CA MET A 84 -3.25 -7.47 9.84
C MET A 84 -1.91 -7.83 10.47
N THR A 85 -1.13 -8.63 9.76
CA THR A 85 0.23 -9.03 10.18
C THR A 85 1.31 -8.24 9.46
N THR A 86 1.06 -7.86 8.20
CA THR A 86 1.94 -7.01 7.40
C THR A 86 1.11 -6.08 6.51
N VAL A 87 1.66 -4.90 6.21
CA VAL A 87 1.17 -4.03 5.12
C VAL A 87 2.23 -4.06 4.04
N GLU A 88 1.85 -4.47 2.83
CA GLU A 88 2.78 -4.62 1.70
C GLU A 88 2.68 -3.44 0.75
N PHE A 89 1.45 -2.96 0.50
CA PHE A 89 1.18 -1.86 -0.41
C PHE A 89 0.01 -1.02 0.10
N VAL A 90 0.06 0.28 -0.20
CA VAL A 90 -1.02 1.23 0.07
C VAL A 90 -1.33 2.07 -1.17
N GLY A 91 -2.61 2.34 -1.39
CA GLY A 91 -3.06 3.29 -2.40
C GLY A 91 -3.57 4.56 -1.73
N LEU A 92 -2.78 5.62 -1.75
CA LEU A 92 -3.17 6.88 -1.09
C LEU A 92 -4.15 7.65 -1.97
N LYS A 93 -5.40 7.79 -1.51
CA LYS A 93 -6.46 8.53 -2.23
C LYS A 93 -6.06 9.97 -2.51
N LYS A 94 -5.35 10.60 -1.58
CA LYS A 94 -4.82 11.96 -1.75
C LYS A 94 -3.83 12.11 -2.89
N LEU A 95 -3.24 11.02 -3.38
CA LEU A 95 -2.32 11.07 -4.51
C LEU A 95 -3.06 11.17 -5.85
N LEU A 96 -4.30 10.67 -5.91
CA LEU A 96 -5.07 10.58 -7.15
C LEU A 96 -5.41 11.95 -7.74
N GLY A 97 -5.43 12.01 -9.07
CA GLY A 97 -5.77 13.21 -9.84
C GLY A 97 -4.55 13.89 -10.47
N ILE A 98 -4.76 15.14 -10.88
CA ILE A 98 -3.82 15.89 -11.72
C ILE A 98 -3.00 16.86 -10.87
N TRP A 99 -1.69 16.76 -11.02
CA TRP A 99 -0.71 17.58 -10.35
C TRP A 99 0.26 18.18 -11.36
N ARG A 100 0.95 19.25 -10.98
CA ARG A 100 1.97 19.87 -11.83
C ARG A 100 3.21 20.28 -11.08
N THR A 101 4.33 20.26 -11.80
CA THR A 101 5.58 20.88 -11.36
C THR A 101 5.56 22.40 -11.56
N PRO A 102 6.50 23.14 -10.94
CA PRO A 102 6.73 24.55 -11.26
C PRO A 102 7.08 24.79 -12.75
N SER A 103 7.68 23.80 -13.42
CA SER A 103 8.04 23.78 -14.85
C SER A 103 6.89 23.40 -15.78
N TRP A 104 5.65 23.28 -15.27
CA TRP A 104 4.44 22.93 -16.03
C TRP A 104 4.38 21.49 -16.59
N GLU A 105 5.26 20.59 -16.16
CA GLU A 105 5.05 19.15 -16.39
C GLU A 105 3.83 18.70 -15.57
N VAL A 106 2.99 17.85 -16.17
CA VAL A 106 1.73 17.41 -15.57
C VAL A 106 1.80 15.93 -15.26
N PHE A 107 1.49 15.60 -14.01
CA PHE A 107 1.46 14.26 -13.44
C PHE A 107 0.02 13.89 -13.14
N ASP A 108 -0.52 12.87 -13.81
CA ASP A 108 -1.90 12.41 -13.61
C ASP A 108 -1.91 11.00 -13.00
N PHE A 109 -2.15 10.93 -11.70
CA PHE A 109 -2.28 9.66 -10.97
C PHE A 109 -3.69 9.10 -11.21
N LYS A 110 -3.81 8.28 -12.26
CA LYS A 110 -5.08 7.71 -12.75
C LYS A 110 -5.74 6.76 -11.74
N ASN A 111 -4.93 5.95 -11.07
CA ASN A 111 -5.33 4.99 -10.05
C ASN A 111 -4.12 4.63 -9.18
N PHE A 112 -4.29 3.75 -8.19
CA PHE A 112 -3.25 3.40 -7.23
C PHE A 112 -2.02 2.67 -7.79
N SER A 113 -1.94 2.43 -9.10
CA SER A 113 -0.84 1.73 -9.76
C SER A 113 -0.34 2.41 -11.04
N ARG A 114 -1.03 3.45 -11.54
CA ARG A 114 -0.76 4.06 -12.84
C ARG A 114 -0.67 5.59 -12.74
N LEU A 115 0.39 6.12 -13.34
CA LEU A 115 0.69 7.54 -13.46
C LEU A 115 0.96 7.87 -14.92
N ASP A 116 0.28 8.86 -15.49
CA ASP A 116 0.59 9.37 -16.82
C ASP A 116 1.33 10.73 -16.70
N LEU A 117 2.39 10.90 -17.47
CA LEU A 117 3.19 12.13 -17.53
C LEU A 117 2.89 12.87 -18.83
N TYR A 118 2.61 14.17 -18.73
CA TYR A 118 2.38 15.04 -19.86
C TYR A 118 3.30 16.26 -19.82
N GLU A 119 3.63 16.79 -20.99
CA GLU A 119 4.40 18.02 -21.14
C GLU A 119 3.64 19.01 -22.02
N PRO A 120 3.70 20.32 -21.71
CA PRO A 120 3.14 21.35 -22.58
C PRO A 120 3.88 21.37 -23.92
N THR A 121 3.13 21.28 -25.02
CA THR A 121 3.70 21.32 -26.38
C THR A 121 4.23 22.69 -26.79
N ASN A 122 3.73 23.77 -26.16
CA ASN A 122 4.18 25.13 -26.39
C ASN A 122 3.76 26.02 -25.22
N SER A 123 4.62 26.95 -24.80
CA SER A 123 4.35 27.86 -23.65
C SER A 123 3.16 28.79 -23.84
N LYS A 124 2.61 28.87 -25.07
CA LYS A 124 1.50 29.75 -25.44
C LYS A 124 0.15 29.06 -25.64
N THR A 125 0.09 27.73 -25.63
CA THR A 125 -1.16 26.96 -25.82
C THR A 125 -1.28 25.87 -24.77
N LEU A 126 -2.47 25.68 -24.18
CA LEU A 126 -2.79 24.66 -23.17
C LEU A 126 -2.78 23.20 -23.71
N ASN A 127 -2.17 22.97 -24.88
CA ASN A 127 -2.07 21.64 -25.47
C ASN A 127 -0.95 20.87 -24.77
N VAL A 128 -1.32 19.78 -24.11
CA VAL A 128 -0.39 18.83 -23.50
C VAL A 128 -0.27 17.58 -24.36
N VAL A 129 0.93 17.01 -24.44
CA VAL A 129 1.17 15.71 -25.07
C VAL A 129 1.58 14.72 -24.00
N GLN A 130 0.99 13.52 -24.04
CA GLN A 130 1.39 12.44 -23.16
C GLN A 130 2.80 11.99 -23.53
N LEU A 131 3.72 12.14 -22.59
CA LEU A 131 5.10 11.69 -22.76
C LEU A 131 5.24 10.22 -22.42
N ARG A 132 4.73 9.83 -21.25
CA ARG A 132 4.96 8.50 -20.67
C ARG A 132 3.74 8.00 -19.91
N SER A 133 3.62 6.69 -19.82
CA SER A 133 2.70 5.99 -18.91
C SER A 133 3.53 5.10 -18.01
N LEU A 134 3.50 5.38 -16.72
CA LEU A 134 4.34 4.78 -15.70
C LEU A 134 3.47 3.91 -14.78
N ARG A 135 4.09 2.88 -14.22
CA ARG A 135 3.53 2.16 -13.08
C ARG A 135 4.17 2.67 -11.81
N TYR A 136 3.43 2.66 -10.71
CA TYR A 136 4.00 2.97 -9.41
C TYR A 136 3.41 2.10 -8.31
N THR A 137 4.13 2.01 -7.20
CA THR A 137 3.70 1.30 -5.99
C THR A 137 4.13 2.13 -4.80
N VAL A 138 3.27 2.25 -3.79
CA VAL A 138 3.57 2.96 -2.54
C VAL A 138 3.53 1.95 -1.40
N ALA A 139 4.58 1.95 -0.58
CA ALA A 139 4.69 1.09 0.59
C ALA A 139 4.91 1.96 1.84
N PRO A 140 4.47 1.50 3.03
CA PRO A 140 4.85 2.16 4.28
C PRO A 140 6.36 2.08 4.51
N ASP A 141 6.94 3.17 4.99
CA ASP A 141 8.35 3.26 5.41
C ASP A 141 8.45 3.64 6.90
N GLY A 142 7.39 3.33 7.66
CA GLY A 142 7.24 3.65 9.07
C GLY A 142 6.59 5.01 9.34
N GLY A 143 5.53 5.02 10.16
CA GLY A 143 5.07 6.20 10.91
C GLY A 143 4.86 7.48 10.08
N HIS A 144 3.95 7.44 9.10
CA HIS A 144 3.64 8.50 8.12
C HIS A 144 4.65 8.73 6.99
N ALA A 145 5.76 7.99 6.95
CA ALA A 145 6.64 7.96 5.79
C ALA A 145 6.18 6.91 4.79
N TRP A 146 6.32 7.24 3.50
CA TRP A 146 5.97 6.35 2.40
C TRP A 146 7.19 6.19 1.49
N SER A 147 7.48 4.97 1.07
CA SER A 147 8.37 4.72 -0.05
C SER A 147 7.54 4.64 -1.33
N ILE A 148 8.11 5.10 -2.44
CA ILE A 148 7.52 4.97 -3.77
C ILE A 148 8.50 4.27 -4.70
N LEU A 149 7.97 3.31 -5.45
CA LEU A 149 8.64 2.65 -6.57
C LEU A 149 7.96 3.12 -7.85
N ILE A 150 8.70 3.69 -8.80
CA ILE A 150 8.20 4.11 -10.11
C ILE A 150 8.89 3.27 -11.17
N VAL A 151 8.10 2.65 -12.05
CA VAL A 151 8.57 1.76 -13.10
C VAL A 151 8.20 2.34 -14.46
N ASP A 152 9.22 2.59 -15.28
CA ASP A 152 9.13 2.87 -16.71
C ASP A 152 9.55 1.60 -17.49
N SER A 153 9.39 1.63 -18.80
CA SER A 153 9.88 0.63 -19.76
C SER A 153 11.37 0.28 -19.63
N ASN A 154 12.20 1.22 -19.15
CA ASN A 154 13.67 1.08 -19.13
C ASN A 154 14.32 1.37 -17.76
N SER A 155 13.55 1.83 -16.77
CA SER A 155 14.09 2.22 -15.47
C SER A 155 13.15 1.89 -14.33
N VAL A 156 13.75 1.71 -13.16
CA VAL A 156 13.05 1.57 -11.89
C VAL A 156 13.66 2.59 -10.94
N ASP A 157 12.85 3.55 -10.53
CA ASP A 157 13.24 4.59 -9.60
C ASP A 157 12.63 4.28 -8.23
N VAL A 158 13.44 4.37 -7.18
CA VAL A 158 13.02 4.21 -5.78
C VAL A 158 13.15 5.56 -5.09
N GLY A 159 12.20 5.90 -4.22
CA GLY A 159 12.25 7.14 -3.49
C GLY A 159 11.38 7.17 -2.25
N SER A 160 11.38 8.30 -1.57
CA SER A 160 10.41 8.64 -0.54
C SER A 160 9.30 9.52 -1.10
N LEU A 161 8.12 9.42 -0.49
CA LEU A 161 6.91 10.13 -0.86
C LEU A 161 6.32 10.82 0.38
N SER A 162 6.05 12.11 0.25
CA SER A 162 5.23 12.87 1.19
C SER A 162 4.05 13.46 0.45
N VAL A 163 2.84 13.23 0.97
CA VAL A 163 1.59 13.70 0.37
C VAL A 163 0.79 14.52 1.38
N SER A 164 0.34 15.69 0.94
CA SER A 164 -0.64 16.52 1.62
C SER A 164 -1.72 16.96 0.63
N GLN A 165 -2.72 17.69 1.11
CA GLN A 165 -3.76 18.26 0.23
C GLN A 165 -3.21 19.35 -0.71
N GLU A 166 -2.08 19.97 -0.37
CA GLU A 166 -1.55 21.14 -1.06
C GLU A 166 -0.33 20.83 -1.92
N ALA A 167 0.38 19.74 -1.61
CA ALA A 167 1.61 19.38 -2.29
C ALA A 167 1.92 17.90 -2.16
N ILE A 168 2.56 17.38 -3.19
CA ILE A 168 3.29 16.11 -3.16
C ILE A 168 4.77 16.43 -3.31
N ARG A 169 5.59 15.74 -2.53
CA ARG A 169 7.04 15.70 -2.70
C ARG A 169 7.48 14.26 -2.90
N ILE A 170 8.23 14.02 -3.96
CA ILE A 170 8.87 12.74 -4.25
C ILE A 170 10.38 12.99 -4.31
N ASP A 171 11.14 12.32 -3.44
CA ASP A 171 12.60 12.35 -3.47
C ASP A 171 13.09 10.99 -3.99
N LEU A 172 13.62 10.97 -5.21
CA LEU A 172 14.18 9.78 -5.86
C LEU A 172 15.65 9.62 -5.47
N PHE A 173 16.04 8.40 -5.14
CA PHE A 173 17.37 8.07 -4.65
C PHE A 173 18.29 7.54 -5.74
N ASP A 174 19.57 7.82 -5.62
CA ASP A 174 20.62 7.13 -6.37
C ASP A 174 20.77 5.71 -5.82
N PRO A 175 20.63 4.65 -6.63
CA PRO A 175 20.68 3.27 -6.13
C PRO A 175 22.08 2.83 -5.68
N GLN A 176 23.14 3.54 -6.05
CA GLN A 176 24.52 3.24 -5.64
C GLN A 176 24.89 3.94 -4.34
N THR A 177 24.48 5.20 -4.14
CA THR A 177 24.88 5.98 -2.96
C THR A 177 23.80 6.07 -1.89
N GLY A 178 22.52 5.90 -2.25
CA GLY A 178 21.38 6.15 -1.38
C GLY A 178 21.05 7.64 -1.19
N ASP A 179 21.80 8.54 -1.82
CA ASP A 179 21.52 9.98 -1.74
C ASP A 179 20.32 10.38 -2.60
N VAL A 180 19.72 11.54 -2.29
CA VAL A 180 18.65 12.11 -3.13
C VAL A 180 19.25 12.58 -4.45
N ALA A 181 18.98 11.84 -5.53
CA ALA A 181 19.38 12.19 -6.88
C ALA A 181 18.45 13.25 -7.50
N LYS A 182 17.15 13.18 -7.20
CA LYS A 182 16.14 14.08 -7.78
C LYS A 182 14.98 14.32 -6.82
N THR A 183 14.60 15.59 -6.65
CA THR A 183 13.36 15.98 -5.96
C THR A 183 12.32 16.48 -6.95
N ILE A 184 11.12 15.89 -6.90
CA ILE A 184 9.95 16.31 -7.68
C ILE A 184 8.96 16.93 -6.70
N GLN A 185 8.60 18.18 -6.95
CA GLN A 185 7.57 18.90 -6.19
C GLN A 185 6.36 19.11 -7.07
N LEU A 186 5.20 18.65 -6.60
CA LEU A 186 3.95 18.76 -7.32
C LEU A 186 2.94 19.57 -6.51
N LYS A 187 2.14 20.37 -7.21
CA LYS A 187 0.99 21.09 -6.65
C LYS A 187 -0.28 20.68 -7.40
N PRO A 188 -1.46 20.72 -6.74
CA PRO A 188 -2.72 20.41 -7.41
C PRO A 188 -2.88 21.27 -8.67
N PHE A 189 -3.28 20.64 -9.77
CA PHE A 189 -3.61 21.36 -10.99
C PHE A 189 -4.98 22.01 -10.81
N LYS A 190 -5.00 23.33 -10.57
CA LYS A 190 -6.22 24.14 -10.52
C LYS A 190 -6.41 24.81 -11.88
N TRP A 191 -7.58 24.62 -12.46
CA TRP A 191 -8.03 25.29 -13.69
C TRP A 191 -8.24 26.79 -13.46
#